data_AF-A0A6V8LW66-F1
#
_entry.id   AF-A0A6V8LW66-F1
#
_cell.length_a   1.000
_cell.length_b   1.000
_cell.length_c   1.000
_cell.angle_alpha   90.00
_cell.angle_beta   90.00
_cell.angle_gamma   90.00
#
_symmetry.space_group_name_H-M   'P 1'
#
loop_
_entity.id
_entity.type
_entity.pdbx_description
1 polymer ?
#
loop_
_entity_poly.entity_id
_entity_poly.type
_entity_poly.pdbx_seq_one_letter_code
_entity_poly.pdbx_strand_id
1 'polypeptide(L)'
;MKQSPPLLVRLLLALTSRYSIVLINVLLVAIGVLSLKELAPLLFNAQDNTKEMEDIVENLGVILIGYGVAIEERHAFMNIFRLYPEHEDKTQAAVDHHCHEYGLCYLLLGLFMEVCVALVKLPNSIVDTSQEELLLFGIGAVLLAWSAWLMLRHCAVLLRPGRFDAPEGHGLG
;
A
#
# COMPACT_ATOMS: atom_id res chain seq x y z
N MET A 1 25.39 -4.74 -32.20
CA MET A 1 25.30 -3.47 -31.44
C MET A 1 23.96 -3.44 -30.74
N LYS A 2 23.92 -3.61 -29.42
CA LYS A 2 22.67 -3.52 -28.64
C LYS A 2 22.33 -2.02 -28.50
N GLN A 3 21.30 -1.55 -29.19
CA GLN A 3 20.82 -0.17 -29.02
C GLN A 3 20.46 0.03 -27.54
N SER A 4 20.92 1.13 -26.96
CA SER A 4 20.55 1.51 -25.60
C SER A 4 19.03 1.64 -25.51
N PRO A 5 18.37 1.11 -24.47
CA PRO A 5 16.92 1.23 -24.34
C PRO A 5 16.53 2.70 -24.25
N PRO A 6 15.38 3.09 -24.82
CA PRO A 6 14.89 4.47 -24.80
C PRO A 6 14.74 4.97 -23.35
N LEU A 7 14.87 6.28 -23.15
CA LEU A 7 14.85 6.92 -21.82
C LEU A 7 13.61 6.52 -21.00
N LEU A 8 12.45 6.40 -21.66
CA LEU A 8 11.21 5.95 -21.05
C LEU A 8 11.33 4.56 -20.41
N VAL A 9 11.94 3.60 -21.11
CA VAL A 9 12.12 2.22 -20.60
C VAL A 9 12.99 2.21 -19.35
N ARG A 10 14.08 2.99 -19.35
CA ARG A 10 14.96 3.10 -18.18
C ARG A 10 14.22 3.71 -16.98
N LEU A 11 13.40 4.73 -17.23
CA LEU A 11 12.61 5.39 -16.21
C LEU A 11 11.56 4.42 -15.62
N LEU A 12 10.82 3.70 -16.47
CA LEU A 12 9.84 2.72 -16.01
C LEU A 12 10.49 1.60 -15.20
N LEU A 13 11.59 1.03 -15.68
CA LEU A 13 12.34 0.00 -14.95
C LEU A 13 12.88 0.52 -13.61
N ALA A 14 13.32 1.77 -13.56
CA ALA A 14 13.76 2.38 -12.31
C ALA A 14 12.59 2.55 -11.35
N LEU A 15 11.46 3.12 -11.80
CA LEU A 15 10.27 3.36 -10.98
C LEU A 15 9.63 2.07 -10.45
N THR A 16 9.61 1.01 -11.25
CA THR A 16 9.05 -0.31 -10.84
C THR A 16 10.08 -1.22 -10.20
N SER A 17 11.33 -0.77 -10.02
CA SER A 17 12.38 -1.59 -9.39
C SER A 17 12.05 -1.88 -7.93
N ARG A 18 12.54 -3.01 -7.41
CA ARG A 18 12.39 -3.37 -5.99
C ARG A 18 12.89 -2.27 -5.04
N TYR A 19 13.93 -1.53 -5.42
CA TYR A 19 14.48 -0.46 -4.58
C TYR A 19 13.58 0.78 -4.56
N SER A 20 12.94 1.10 -5.68
CA SER A 20 11.93 2.18 -5.72
C SER A 20 10.69 1.82 -4.92
N ILE A 21 10.23 0.57 -4.99
CA ILE A 21 9.13 0.07 -4.17
C ILE A 21 9.47 0.15 -2.68
N VAL A 22 10.70 -0.25 -2.29
CA VAL A 22 11.19 -0.10 -0.91
C VAL A 22 11.21 1.37 -0.49
N LEU A 23 11.72 2.26 -1.34
CA LEU A 23 11.77 3.70 -1.06
C LEU A 23 10.37 4.28 -0.84
N ILE A 24 9.43 4.00 -1.75
CA ILE A 24 8.05 4.48 -1.65
C ILE A 24 7.39 3.93 -0.39
N ASN A 25 7.53 2.64 -0.09
CA ASN A 25 7.03 2.05 1.16
C ASN A 25 7.57 2.78 2.39
N VAL A 26 8.87 3.07 2.46
CA VAL A 26 9.47 3.80 3.59
C VAL A 26 8.90 5.21 3.72
N LEU A 27 8.70 5.91 2.59
CA LEU A 27 8.08 7.23 2.58
C LEU A 27 6.63 7.18 3.06
N LEU A 28 5.84 6.20 2.58
CA LEU A 28 4.45 6.02 2.99
C LEU A 28 4.35 5.62 4.47
N VAL A 29 5.28 4.81 4.98
CA VAL A 29 5.37 4.51 6.42
C VAL A 29 5.65 5.79 7.22
N ALA A 30 6.58 6.63 6.77
CA ALA A 30 6.89 7.88 7.45
C ALA A 30 5.67 8.81 7.48
N ILE A 31 4.96 8.95 6.35
CA ILE A 31 3.71 9.71 6.27
C ILE A 31 2.67 9.11 7.23
N GLY A 32 2.44 7.79 7.19
CA GLY A 32 1.48 7.13 8.07
C GLY A 32 1.78 7.29 9.56
N VAL A 33 3.06 7.24 9.96
CA VAL A 33 3.49 7.49 11.35
C VAL A 33 3.25 8.94 11.76
N LEU A 34 3.54 9.91 10.89
CA LEU A 34 3.24 11.32 11.15
C LEU A 34 1.73 11.54 11.28
N SER A 35 0.94 10.95 10.38
CA SER A 35 -0.51 11.03 10.43
C SER A 35 -1.10 10.37 11.69
N LEU A 36 -0.56 9.23 12.14
CA LEU A 36 -0.97 8.61 13.41
C LEU A 36 -0.67 9.51 14.60
N LYS A 37 0.46 10.23 14.57
CA LYS A 37 0.83 11.18 15.62
C LYS A 37 -0.14 12.37 15.67
N GLU A 38 -0.59 12.87 14.52
CA GLU A 38 -1.61 13.94 14.45
C GLU A 38 -3.00 13.42 14.81
N LEU A 39 -3.35 12.19 14.42
CA LEU A 39 -4.65 11.58 14.72
C LEU A 39 -4.83 11.24 16.21
N ALA A 40 -3.75 10.82 16.89
CA ALA A 40 -3.80 10.40 18.29
C ALA A 40 -4.41 11.44 19.27
N PRO A 41 -4.01 12.74 19.27
CA PRO A 41 -4.65 13.74 20.13
C PRO A 41 -6.12 14.01 19.74
N LEU A 42 -6.46 13.94 18.46
CA LEU A 42 -7.83 14.21 17.96
C LEU A 42 -8.83 13.16 18.47
N LEU A 43 -8.40 11.90 18.59
CA LEU A 43 -9.22 10.82 19.13
C LEU A 43 -9.70 11.09 20.57
N PHE A 44 -8.98 11.87 21.38
CA PHE A 44 -9.44 12.19 22.74
C PHE A 44 -10.64 13.14 22.78
N ASN A 45 -10.86 13.91 21.71
CA ASN A 45 -12.01 14.81 21.53
C ASN A 45 -12.65 14.57 20.16
N ALA A 46 -12.97 13.31 19.85
CA ALA A 46 -13.40 12.88 18.52
C ALA A 46 -14.55 13.72 17.94
N GLN A 47 -15.58 14.01 18.75
CA GLN A 47 -16.79 14.75 18.33
C GLN A 47 -16.51 16.19 17.86
N ASP A 48 -15.48 16.83 18.40
CA ASP A 48 -15.13 18.21 18.03
C ASP A 48 -14.19 18.27 16.81
N ASN A 49 -13.60 17.12 16.43
CA ASN A 49 -12.54 17.02 15.44
C ASN A 49 -12.87 16.07 14.29
N THR A 50 -14.14 15.67 14.15
CA THR A 50 -14.63 14.69 13.17
C THR A 50 -14.07 14.97 11.78
N LYS A 51 -14.24 16.21 11.29
CA LYS A 51 -13.78 16.61 9.94
C LYS A 51 -12.28 16.43 9.72
N GLU A 52 -11.46 16.80 10.69
CA GLU A 52 -10.00 16.68 10.55
C GLU A 52 -9.56 15.21 10.55
N MET A 53 -10.21 14.38 11.37
CA MET A 53 -9.97 12.93 11.37
C MET A 53 -10.45 12.27 10.07
N GLU A 54 -11.60 12.69 9.53
CA GLU A 54 -12.08 12.25 8.21
C GLU A 54 -11.04 12.54 7.15
N ASP A 55 -10.57 13.80 7.05
CA ASP A 55 -9.60 14.22 6.05
C ASP A 55 -8.31 13.39 6.15
N ILE A 56 -7.81 13.11 7.37
CA ILE A 56 -6.60 12.29 7.55
C ILE A 56 -6.83 10.85 7.10
N VAL A 57 -7.90 10.20 7.60
CA VAL A 57 -8.14 8.77 7.36
C VAL A 57 -8.51 8.51 5.89
N GLU A 58 -9.33 9.37 5.29
CA GLU A 58 -9.74 9.29 3.87
C GLU A 58 -8.54 9.49 2.94
N ASN A 59 -7.76 10.57 3.13
CA ASN A 59 -6.61 10.81 2.24
C ASN A 59 -5.59 9.66 2.28
N LEU A 60 -5.39 9.05 3.45
CA LEU A 60 -4.52 7.87 3.57
C LEU A 60 -5.15 6.62 2.98
N GLY A 61 -6.47 6.44 3.13
CA GLY A 61 -7.23 5.38 2.48
C GLY A 61 -7.06 5.42 0.96
N VAL A 62 -7.28 6.59 0.35
CA VAL A 62 -7.06 6.84 -1.08
C VAL A 62 -5.62 6.54 -1.51
N ILE A 63 -4.62 6.99 -0.75
CA ILE A 63 -3.20 6.72 -1.05
C ILE A 63 -2.92 5.21 -1.02
N LEU A 64 -3.41 4.49 -0.01
CA LEU A 64 -3.23 3.04 0.11
C LEU A 64 -3.89 2.29 -1.04
N ILE A 65 -5.09 2.71 -1.46
CA ILE A 65 -5.79 2.13 -2.61
C ILE A 65 -4.98 2.37 -3.88
N GLY A 66 -4.66 3.63 -4.19
CA GLY A 66 -3.96 3.98 -5.43
C GLY A 66 -2.58 3.31 -5.53
N TYR A 67 -1.83 3.28 -4.43
CA TYR A 67 -0.56 2.58 -4.38
C TYR A 67 -0.73 1.06 -4.43
N GLY A 68 -1.75 0.52 -3.76
CA GLY A 68 -2.09 -0.90 -3.79
C GLY A 68 -2.36 -1.40 -5.21
N VAL A 69 -3.17 -0.68 -5.99
CA VAL A 69 -3.38 -0.98 -7.44
C VAL A 69 -2.04 -0.98 -8.19
N ALA A 70 -1.23 0.07 -8.00
CA ALA A 70 0.01 0.23 -8.75
C ALA A 70 0.99 -0.94 -8.53
N ILE A 71 1.05 -1.43 -7.30
CA ILE A 71 1.93 -2.53 -6.90
C ILE A 71 1.32 -3.89 -7.27
N GLU A 72 0.01 -4.08 -7.04
CA GLU A 72 -0.67 -5.34 -7.35
C GLU A 72 -0.62 -5.67 -8.85
N GLU A 73 -0.82 -4.65 -9.70
CA GLU A 73 -0.79 -4.77 -11.16
C GLU A 73 0.61 -4.58 -11.77
N ARG A 74 1.68 -4.62 -10.95
CA ARG A 74 3.06 -4.40 -11.43
C ARG A 74 3.38 -5.26 -12.64
N HIS A 75 3.07 -6.55 -12.61
CA HIS A 75 3.32 -7.47 -13.71
C HIS A 75 2.56 -7.06 -14.99
N ALA A 76 1.29 -6.67 -14.85
CA ALA A 76 0.48 -6.18 -15.98
C ALA A 76 1.06 -4.89 -16.57
N PHE A 77 1.52 -3.94 -15.74
CA PHE A 77 2.20 -2.74 -16.23
C PHE A 77 3.46 -3.07 -17.02
N MET A 78 4.29 -3.98 -16.52
CA MET A 78 5.51 -4.41 -17.21
C MET A 78 5.20 -5.03 -18.58
N ASN A 79 4.11 -5.81 -18.69
CA ASN A 79 3.64 -6.36 -19.96
C ASN A 79 3.08 -5.31 -20.92
N ILE A 80 2.25 -4.37 -20.43
CA ILE A 80 1.65 -3.29 -21.23
C ILE A 80 2.74 -2.42 -21.87
N PHE A 81 3.81 -2.11 -21.13
CA PHE A 81 4.95 -1.35 -21.64
C PHE A 81 5.97 -2.20 -22.42
N ARG A 82 5.67 -3.48 -22.68
CA ARG A 82 6.53 -4.43 -23.40
C ARG A 82 7.93 -4.57 -22.81
N LEU A 83 8.03 -4.45 -21.49
CA LEU A 83 9.28 -4.64 -20.76
C LEU A 83 9.54 -6.13 -20.50
N TYR A 84 8.47 -6.93 -20.40
CA TYR A 84 8.54 -8.38 -20.39
C TYR A 84 8.25 -8.96 -21.78
N PRO A 85 8.86 -10.11 -22.13
CA PRO A 85 9.72 -10.94 -21.28
C PRO A 85 11.21 -10.52 -21.25
N GLU A 86 11.64 -9.51 -22.03
CA GLU A 86 13.07 -9.17 -22.17
C GLU A 86 13.77 -8.87 -20.83
N HIS A 87 13.07 -8.20 -19.91
CA HIS A 87 13.58 -7.84 -18.58
C HIS A 87 13.04 -8.73 -17.46
N GLU A 88 12.37 -9.83 -17.79
CA GLU A 88 11.83 -10.77 -16.80
C GLU A 88 12.94 -11.76 -16.39
N ASP A 89 13.41 -11.64 -15.15
CA ASP A 89 14.29 -12.62 -14.51
C ASP A 89 13.61 -13.22 -13.27
N LYS A 90 14.26 -14.23 -12.65
CA LYS A 90 13.72 -14.88 -11.45
C LYS A 90 13.48 -13.91 -10.29
N THR A 91 14.30 -12.86 -10.18
CA THR A 91 14.13 -11.83 -9.13
C THR A 91 12.89 -11.00 -9.44
N GLN A 92 12.70 -10.60 -10.70
CA GLN A 92 11.56 -9.82 -11.16
C GLN A 92 10.23 -10.57 -10.97
N ALA A 93 10.19 -11.85 -11.34
CA ALA A 93 9.00 -12.71 -11.16
C ALA A 93 8.61 -12.84 -9.68
N ALA A 94 9.59 -13.00 -8.80
CA ALA A 94 9.34 -13.10 -7.37
C ALA A 94 8.99 -11.73 -6.73
N VAL A 95 9.53 -10.63 -7.25
CA VAL A 95 9.08 -9.28 -6.89
C VAL A 95 7.63 -9.09 -7.32
N ASP A 96 7.24 -9.49 -8.52
CA ASP A 96 5.86 -9.44 -9.00
C ASP A 96 4.92 -10.25 -8.10
N HIS A 97 5.30 -11.47 -7.72
CA HIS A 97 4.51 -12.30 -6.81
C HIS A 97 4.26 -11.62 -5.46
N HIS A 98 5.31 -11.07 -4.82
CA HIS A 98 5.14 -10.34 -3.57
C HIS A 98 4.38 -9.02 -3.75
N CYS A 99 4.60 -8.31 -4.85
CA CYS A 99 3.86 -7.09 -5.16
C CYS A 99 2.36 -7.37 -5.32
N HIS A 100 1.99 -8.46 -5.98
CA HIS A 100 0.59 -8.88 -6.10
C HIS A 100 -0.07 -9.10 -4.71
N GLU A 101 0.55 -9.91 -3.84
CA GLU A 101 0.00 -10.20 -2.50
C GLU A 101 -0.08 -8.96 -1.60
N TYR A 102 0.99 -8.17 -1.53
CA TYR A 102 1.04 -6.98 -0.67
C TYR A 102 0.20 -5.84 -1.23
N GLY A 103 0.14 -5.67 -2.56
CA GLY A 103 -0.70 -4.68 -3.21
C GLY A 103 -2.18 -4.91 -2.92
N LEU A 104 -2.64 -6.17 -2.98
CA LEU A 104 -3.99 -6.54 -2.56
C LEU A 104 -4.27 -6.21 -1.09
N CYS A 105 -3.30 -6.41 -0.21
CA CYS A 105 -3.43 -6.05 1.20
C CYS A 105 -3.57 -4.53 1.40
N TYR A 106 -2.79 -3.70 0.69
CA TYR A 106 -2.92 -2.23 0.78
C TYR A 106 -4.26 -1.74 0.25
N LEU A 107 -4.71 -2.31 -0.88
CA LEU A 107 -6.04 -2.08 -1.45
C LEU A 107 -7.15 -2.33 -0.43
N LEU A 108 -7.15 -3.50 0.21
CA LEU A 108 -8.17 -3.87 1.18
C LEU A 108 -8.14 -2.98 2.42
N LEU A 109 -6.95 -2.71 2.97
CA LEU A 109 -6.82 -1.86 4.14
C LEU A 109 -7.29 -0.42 3.86
N GLY A 110 -6.87 0.15 2.72
CA GLY A 110 -7.34 1.48 2.31
C GLY A 110 -8.85 1.52 2.08
N LEU A 111 -9.41 0.48 1.45
CA LEU A 111 -10.86 0.36 1.27
C LEU A 111 -11.61 0.32 2.61
N PHE A 112 -11.14 -0.44 3.60
CA PHE A 112 -11.78 -0.49 4.91
C PHE A 112 -11.66 0.86 5.65
N MET A 113 -10.54 1.57 5.51
CA MET A 113 -10.40 2.93 6.04
C MET A 113 -11.43 3.88 5.43
N GLU A 114 -11.60 3.85 4.10
CA GLU A 114 -12.63 4.63 3.38
C GLU A 114 -14.04 4.28 3.87
N VAL A 115 -14.34 2.99 4.08
CA VAL A 115 -15.65 2.56 4.59
C VAL A 115 -15.90 3.12 6.00
N CYS A 116 -14.91 3.12 6.89
CA CYS A 116 -15.04 3.72 8.22
C CYS A 116 -15.41 5.21 8.13
N VAL A 117 -14.72 5.97 7.27
CA VAL A 117 -15.01 7.40 7.06
C VAL A 117 -16.38 7.60 6.41
N ALA A 118 -16.72 6.80 5.40
CA ALA A 118 -17.99 6.89 4.71
C ALA A 118 -19.18 6.67 5.66
N LEU A 119 -19.05 5.78 6.65
CA LEU A 119 -20.07 5.55 7.66
C LEU A 119 -20.29 6.77 8.57
N VAL A 120 -19.22 7.49 8.95
CA VAL A 120 -19.32 8.72 9.74
C VAL A 120 -19.96 9.85 8.92
N LYS A 121 -19.66 9.93 7.61
CA LYS A 121 -20.25 10.93 6.70
C LYS A 121 -21.73 10.70 6.42
N LEU A 122 -22.29 9.54 6.74
CA LEU A 122 -23.71 9.29 6.52
C LEU A 122 -24.55 10.17 7.45
N PRO A 123 -25.64 10.77 6.95
CA PRO A 123 -26.55 11.53 7.79
C PRO A 123 -27.08 10.67 8.95
N ASN A 124 -27.11 11.24 10.16
CA ASN A 124 -27.65 10.57 11.36
C ASN A 124 -29.10 10.09 11.21
N SER A 125 -29.86 10.64 10.25
CA SER A 125 -31.20 10.15 9.91
C SER A 125 -31.21 8.77 9.24
N ILE A 126 -30.07 8.32 8.70
CA ILE A 126 -29.89 7.02 8.06
C ILE A 126 -29.18 6.06 9.02
N VAL A 127 -28.01 6.48 9.53
CA VAL A 127 -27.22 5.75 10.52
C VAL A 127 -26.72 6.74 11.54
N ASP A 128 -27.18 6.63 12.79
CA ASP A 128 -26.69 7.48 13.89
C ASP A 128 -25.30 7.02 14.33
N THR A 129 -24.28 7.79 13.95
CA THR A 129 -22.87 7.53 14.28
C THR A 129 -22.30 8.52 15.29
N SER A 130 -23.13 9.42 15.84
CA SER A 130 -22.71 10.53 16.70
C SER A 130 -21.94 10.13 17.98
N GLN A 131 -22.10 8.89 18.44
CA GLN A 131 -21.35 8.34 19.58
C GLN A 131 -20.28 7.30 19.17
N GLU A 132 -20.25 6.89 17.90
CA GLU A 132 -19.39 5.81 17.40
C GLU A 132 -18.19 6.34 16.61
N GLU A 133 -18.06 7.65 16.44
CA GLU A 133 -16.94 8.30 15.74
C GLU A 133 -15.58 7.85 16.29
N LEU A 134 -15.43 7.82 17.61
CA LEU A 134 -14.21 7.36 18.27
C LEU A 134 -13.85 5.92 17.85
N LEU A 135 -14.85 5.05 17.76
CA LEU A 135 -14.66 3.65 17.40
C LEU A 135 -14.28 3.53 15.91
N LEU A 136 -14.98 4.24 15.02
CA LEU A 136 -14.73 4.20 13.58
C LEU A 136 -13.36 4.80 13.20
N PHE A 137 -13.00 5.96 13.74
CA PHE A 137 -11.66 6.53 13.53
C PHE A 137 -10.57 5.74 14.24
N GLY A 138 -10.88 5.15 15.40
CA GLY A 138 -9.98 4.22 16.10
C GLY A 138 -9.65 2.99 15.25
N ILE A 139 -10.65 2.39 14.58
CA ILE A 139 -10.42 1.31 13.62
C ILE A 139 -9.55 1.81 12.45
N GLY A 140 -9.84 2.99 11.90
CA GLY A 140 -9.00 3.61 10.86
C GLY A 140 -7.53 3.76 11.28
N ALA A 141 -7.28 4.22 12.52
CA ALA A 141 -5.93 4.33 13.07
C ALA A 141 -5.24 2.96 13.21
N VAL A 142 -5.96 1.93 13.65
CA VAL A 142 -5.42 0.56 13.74
C VAL A 142 -5.08 0.01 12.35
N LEU A 143 -5.95 0.21 11.36
CA LEU A 143 -5.70 -0.21 9.98
C LEU A 143 -4.48 0.51 9.38
N LEU A 144 -4.31 1.80 9.67
CA LEU A 144 -3.15 2.57 9.25
C LEU A 144 -1.85 2.08 9.93
N ALA A 145 -1.89 1.76 11.22
CA ALA A 145 -0.73 1.17 11.90
C ALA A 145 -0.38 -0.21 11.33
N TRP A 146 -1.39 -1.01 11.00
CA TRP A 146 -1.21 -2.31 10.35
C TRP A 146 -0.61 -2.15 8.94
N SER A 147 -1.10 -1.21 8.13
CA SER A 147 -0.55 -0.96 6.80
C SER A 147 0.93 -0.56 6.87
N ALA A 148 1.32 0.30 7.83
CA ALA A 148 2.71 0.67 8.06
C ALA A 148 3.59 -0.55 8.42
N TRP A 149 3.10 -1.44 9.30
CA TRP A 149 3.81 -2.68 9.62
C TRP A 149 3.95 -3.61 8.39
N LEU A 150 2.90 -3.76 7.59
CA LEU A 150 2.94 -4.57 6.36
C LEU A 150 3.93 -4.00 5.36
N MET A 151 3.99 -2.67 5.19
CA MET A 151 4.96 -2.00 4.31
C MET A 151 6.39 -2.25 4.75
N LEU A 152 6.68 -2.16 6.06
CA LEU A 152 8.01 -2.50 6.60
C LEU A 152 8.36 -3.97 6.35
N ARG A 153 7.40 -4.88 6.54
CA ARG A 153 7.57 -6.29 6.23
C ARG A 153 7.82 -6.51 4.74
N HIS A 154 7.09 -5.82 3.86
CA HIS A 154 7.26 -5.87 2.41
C HIS A 154 8.67 -5.39 2.03
N CYS A 155 9.16 -4.29 2.61
CA CYS A 155 10.54 -3.84 2.44
C CYS A 155 11.55 -4.92 2.84
N ALA A 156 11.37 -5.55 4.00
CA ALA A 156 12.25 -6.61 4.48
C ALA A 156 12.25 -7.83 3.55
N VAL A 157 11.11 -8.19 2.96
CA VAL A 157 11.00 -9.27 1.99
C VAL A 157 11.74 -8.92 0.69
N LEU A 158 11.52 -7.72 0.14
CA LEU A 158 12.16 -7.28 -1.11
C LEU A 158 13.68 -7.11 -1.00
N LEU A 159 14.20 -6.83 0.20
CA LEU A 159 15.63 -6.67 0.45
C LEU A 159 16.37 -7.97 0.78
N ARG A 160 15.66 -9.07 1.08
CA ARG A 160 16.29 -10.34 1.47
C ARG A 160 16.82 -11.09 0.24
N PRO A 161 18.14 -11.31 0.09
CA PRO A 161 18.72 -11.92 -1.11
C PRO A 161 18.32 -13.39 -1.30
N GLY A 162 18.18 -14.16 -0.21
CA GLY A 162 18.08 -15.63 -0.26
C GLY A 162 16.73 -16.24 -0.61
N ARG A 163 15.70 -15.45 -0.94
CA ARG A 163 14.37 -15.97 -1.34
C ARG A 163 14.20 -16.09 -2.86
N PHE A 164 15.13 -15.54 -3.63
CA PHE A 164 15.04 -15.46 -5.10
C PHE A 164 15.82 -16.57 -5.82
N ASP A 165 16.61 -17.36 -5.07
CA ASP A 165 17.53 -18.37 -5.58
C ASP A 165 17.09 -19.82 -5.34
N ALA A 166 15.96 -20.07 -4.67
CA ALA A 166 15.49 -21.43 -4.43
C ALA A 166 14.89 -22.02 -5.72
N PRO A 167 15.42 -23.12 -6.28
CA PRO A 167 14.72 -23.85 -7.32
C PRO A 167 13.43 -24.41 -6.72
N GLU A 168 12.31 -24.28 -7.43
CA GLU A 168 11.07 -24.99 -7.09
C GLU A 168 11.32 -26.50 -7.16
N GLY A 169 11.77 -27.06 -6.03
CA GLY A 169 11.71 -28.48 -5.77
C GLY A 169 10.29 -28.81 -5.37
N HIS A 170 9.41 -29.06 -6.35
CA HIS A 170 8.24 -29.90 -6.11
C HIS A 170 8.73 -31.25 -5.58
N GLY A 171 8.41 -31.52 -4.33
CA GLY A 171 8.79 -32.76 -3.67
C GLY A 171 8.17 -32.89 -2.30
N LEU A 172 6.84 -32.95 -2.23
CA LEU A 172 6.05 -33.62 -1.20
C LEU A 172 4.73 -33.98 -1.92
N GLY A 173 4.27 -35.23 -2.00
CA GLY A 173 4.22 -36.24 -0.95
C GLY A 173 2.74 -36.55 -0.72
#